data_AF-A0A497MUJ3-F1
#
_entry.id   AF-A0A497MUJ3-F1
#
_cell.length_a   1.000
_cell.length_b   1.000
_cell.length_c   1.000
_cell.angle_alpha   90.00
_cell.angle_beta   90.00
_cell.angle_gamma   90.00
#
_symmetry.space_group_name_H-M   'P 1'
#
loop_
_entity.id
_entity.type
_entity.pdbx_description
1 polymer ?
#
loop_
_entity_poly.entity_id
_entity_poly.type
_entity_poly.pdbx_seq_one_letter_code
_entity_poly.pdbx_strand_id
1 'polypeptide(L)'
;MYSTYDPDNPHPDEDWDMVNYILNHKQGSWEDVQDAIWFFVDGGRWPSNPAGQAMVNDALANGEGFVPGPGQTLAVILYIDGYTQIPIIEVTVPVQNVVPQYPLGTALGLIAFVAAFGIFKYKGKIFHP
;
A
#
# COMPACT_ATOMS: atom_id res chain seq x y z
N MET A 1 11.37 -9.56 -12.19
CA MET A 1 11.18 -8.81 -10.92
C MET A 1 9.71 -8.93 -10.61
N TYR A 2 9.36 -9.37 -9.41
CA TYR A 2 8.00 -9.76 -9.04
C TYR A 2 7.64 -9.16 -7.68
N SER A 3 6.36 -8.92 -7.40
CA SER A 3 5.89 -8.44 -6.09
C SER A 3 4.51 -9.01 -5.79
N THR A 4 4.02 -8.83 -4.56
CA THR A 4 2.67 -9.26 -4.17
C THR A 4 1.54 -8.51 -4.89
N TYR A 5 1.87 -7.45 -5.63
CA TYR A 5 0.90 -6.77 -6.49
C TYR A 5 0.80 -7.39 -7.89
N ASP A 6 1.72 -8.27 -8.26
CA ASP A 6 1.75 -8.88 -9.58
C ASP A 6 0.88 -10.16 -9.59
N PRO A 7 -0.32 -10.12 -10.19
CA PRO A 7 -1.20 -11.28 -10.25
C PRO A 7 -0.62 -12.40 -11.12
N ASP A 8 0.38 -12.10 -11.97
CA ASP A 8 1.03 -13.05 -12.87
C ASP A 8 2.41 -13.48 -12.35
N ASN A 9 2.72 -13.26 -11.06
CA ASN A 9 3.97 -13.70 -10.44
C ASN A 9 4.13 -15.23 -10.62
N PRO A 10 5.15 -15.71 -11.36
CA PRO A 10 5.39 -17.14 -11.58
C PRO A 10 6.03 -17.83 -10.35
N HIS A 11 6.39 -17.05 -9.33
CA HIS A 11 6.88 -17.52 -8.03
C HIS A 11 6.00 -16.96 -6.89
N PRO A 12 4.70 -17.28 -6.87
CA PRO A 12 3.85 -16.91 -5.75
C PRO A 12 4.24 -17.82 -4.58
N ASP A 13 4.83 -17.22 -3.55
CA ASP A 13 4.95 -17.84 -2.25
C ASP A 13 3.73 -17.44 -1.42
N GLU A 14 3.17 -18.39 -0.67
CA GLU A 14 2.03 -18.11 0.21
C GLU A 14 2.42 -17.15 1.34
N ASP A 15 3.70 -17.16 1.75
CA ASP A 15 4.16 -16.38 2.90
C ASP A 15 4.64 -14.96 2.53
N TRP A 16 4.42 -14.47 1.30
CA TRP A 16 4.85 -13.12 0.92
C TRP A 16 4.11 -12.01 1.68
N ASP A 17 2.88 -12.27 2.11
CA ASP A 17 2.14 -11.40 3.01
C ASP A 17 2.82 -11.29 4.38
N MET A 18 3.36 -12.39 4.91
CA MET A 18 4.17 -12.42 6.13
C MET A 18 5.46 -11.62 5.99
N VAL A 19 6.16 -11.77 4.86
CA VAL A 19 7.37 -10.96 4.57
C VAL A 19 7.01 -9.48 4.53
N ASN A 20 5.93 -9.11 3.83
CA ASN A 20 5.45 -7.73 3.80
C ASN A 20 5.06 -7.23 5.21
N TYR A 21 4.44 -8.08 6.03
CA TYR A 21 4.08 -7.75 7.39
C TYR A 21 5.32 -7.44 8.23
N ILE A 22 6.35 -8.30 8.19
CA ILE A 22 7.64 -8.09 8.88
C ILE A 22 8.27 -6.78 8.46
N LEU A 23 8.32 -6.48 7.15
CA LEU A 23 8.95 -5.24 6.65
C LEU A 23 8.27 -3.97 7.17
N ASN A 24 7.00 -4.06 7.58
CA ASN A 24 6.23 -2.95 8.16
C ASN A 24 6.15 -2.96 9.69
N HIS A 25 6.65 -4.02 10.34
CA HIS A 25 6.66 -4.19 11.81
C HIS A 25 8.05 -4.59 12.31
N LYS A 26 9.10 -4.08 11.64
CA LYS A 26 10.50 -4.40 11.97
C LYS A 26 10.82 -4.01 13.41
N GLN A 27 11.60 -4.86 14.06
CA GLN A 27 12.18 -4.62 15.37
C GLN A 27 13.55 -5.27 15.47
N GLY A 28 14.38 -4.78 16.39
CA GLY A 28 15.75 -5.26 16.55
C GLY A 28 16.69 -4.74 15.47
N SER A 29 17.72 -5.53 15.17
CA SER A 29 18.72 -5.22 14.14
C SER A 29 18.31 -5.75 12.76
N TRP A 30 19.11 -5.42 11.73
CA TRP A 30 18.86 -5.92 10.38
C TRP A 30 19.05 -7.44 10.28
N GLU A 31 19.95 -8.01 11.10
CA GLU A 31 20.14 -9.46 11.24
C GLU A 31 18.87 -10.13 11.79
N ASP A 32 18.22 -9.52 12.79
CA ASP A 32 16.99 -10.05 13.37
C ASP A 32 15.86 -10.07 12.34
N VAL A 33 15.74 -9.01 11.54
CA VAL A 33 14.75 -8.89 10.45
C VAL A 33 15.04 -9.93 9.36
N GLN A 34 16.30 -10.12 9.00
CA GLN A 34 16.71 -11.12 8.01
C GLN A 34 16.39 -12.54 8.48
N ASP A 35 16.74 -12.89 9.73
CA ASP A 35 16.43 -14.19 10.31
C ASP A 35 14.91 -14.45 10.31
N ALA A 36 14.10 -13.43 10.64
CA ALA A 36 12.64 -13.54 10.61
C ALA A 36 12.09 -13.75 9.18
N ILE A 37 12.65 -13.08 8.17
CA ILE A 37 12.25 -13.29 6.77
C ILE A 37 12.64 -14.69 6.30
N TRP A 38 13.83 -15.18 6.66
CA TRP A 38 14.29 -16.53 6.30
C TRP A 38 13.40 -17.64 6.85
N PHE A 39 12.72 -17.43 7.98
CA PHE A 39 11.73 -18.39 8.45
C PHE A 39 10.66 -18.68 7.37
N PHE A 40 10.15 -17.64 6.72
CA PHE A 40 9.08 -17.76 5.73
C PHE A 40 9.60 -18.18 4.34
N VAL A 41 10.77 -17.68 3.92
CA VAL A 41 11.25 -17.92 2.54
C VAL A 41 12.28 -19.05 2.39
N ASP A 42 12.79 -19.62 3.50
CA ASP A 42 13.85 -20.66 3.49
C ASP A 42 13.48 -21.87 4.38
N GLY A 43 12.20 -22.28 4.35
CA GLY A 43 11.76 -23.58 4.87
C GLY A 43 11.57 -23.66 6.40
N GLY A 44 11.19 -22.56 7.06
CA GLY A 44 10.72 -22.60 8.44
C GLY A 44 11.83 -22.60 9.50
N ARG A 45 13.06 -22.19 9.15
CA ARG A 45 14.16 -22.13 10.14
C ARG A 45 13.86 -21.06 11.19
N TRP A 46 13.63 -21.51 12.43
CA TRP A 46 13.31 -20.61 13.53
C TRP A 46 14.48 -19.65 13.85
N PRO A 47 14.23 -18.33 14.00
CA PRO A 47 15.25 -17.37 14.41
C PRO A 47 15.89 -17.74 15.76
N SER A 48 17.20 -17.51 15.89
CA SER A 48 17.93 -17.79 17.13
C SER A 48 17.79 -16.67 18.17
N ASN A 49 17.45 -15.47 17.74
CA ASN A 49 17.39 -14.26 18.56
C ASN A 49 15.94 -13.91 18.96
N PRO A 50 15.69 -13.32 20.15
CA PRO A 50 14.33 -13.04 20.61
C PRO A 50 13.54 -12.07 19.74
N ALA A 51 14.19 -11.09 19.10
CA ALA A 51 13.51 -10.08 18.28
C ALA A 51 12.94 -10.69 16.99
N GLY A 52 13.72 -11.53 16.32
CA GLY A 52 13.31 -12.30 15.16
C GLY A 52 12.22 -13.31 15.49
N GLN A 53 12.33 -14.01 16.62
CA GLN A 53 11.26 -14.91 17.08
C GLN A 53 9.95 -14.16 17.33
N ALA A 54 10.01 -12.98 17.93
CA ALA A 54 8.84 -12.14 18.14
C ALA A 54 8.26 -11.62 16.82
N MET A 55 9.08 -11.27 15.82
CA MET A 55 8.59 -10.90 14.47
C MET A 55 7.90 -12.06 13.77
N VAL A 56 8.47 -13.27 13.84
CA VAL A 56 7.85 -14.47 13.25
C VAL A 56 6.51 -14.77 13.92
N ASN A 57 6.46 -14.75 15.26
CA ASN A 57 5.21 -14.99 15.99
C ASN A 57 4.14 -13.94 15.67
N ASP A 58 4.52 -12.67 15.54
CA ASP A 58 3.59 -11.59 15.22
C ASP A 58 3.06 -11.71 13.78
N ALA A 59 3.94 -12.03 12.83
CA ALA A 59 3.56 -12.30 11.45
C ALA A 59 2.63 -13.53 11.35
N LEU A 60 2.95 -14.65 12.00
CA LEU A 60 2.07 -15.83 12.02
C LEU A 60 0.68 -15.54 12.63
N ALA A 61 0.58 -14.57 13.53
CA ALA A 61 -0.67 -14.20 14.17
C ALA A 61 -1.50 -13.18 13.36
N ASN A 62 -0.84 -12.29 12.61
CA ASN A 62 -1.46 -11.07 12.07
C ASN A 62 -1.12 -10.77 10.59
N GLY A 63 -0.20 -11.50 9.98
CA GLY A 63 0.37 -11.24 8.66
C GLY A 63 -0.42 -11.85 7.51
N GLU A 64 -1.29 -12.83 7.77
CA GLU A 64 -2.10 -13.48 6.74
C GLU A 64 -2.98 -12.45 6.02
N GLY A 65 -2.87 -12.39 4.69
CA GLY A 65 -3.58 -11.44 3.84
C GLY A 65 -3.07 -10.00 3.94
N PHE A 66 -1.92 -9.76 4.59
CA PHE A 66 -1.35 -8.42 4.67
C PHE A 66 -0.85 -7.93 3.30
N VAL A 67 -1.47 -6.86 2.82
CA VAL A 67 -1.09 -6.17 1.60
C VAL A 67 -0.65 -4.74 1.97
N PRO A 68 0.61 -4.35 1.71
CA PRO A 68 1.08 -3.00 2.00
C PRO A 68 0.21 -1.94 1.33
N GLY A 69 -0.24 -0.95 2.09
CA GLY A 69 -0.97 0.23 1.62
C GLY A 69 -0.07 1.44 1.35
N PRO A 70 -0.63 2.59 0.94
CA PRO A 70 0.13 3.81 0.72
C PRO A 70 0.99 4.22 1.93
N GLY A 71 2.28 4.47 1.70
CA GLY A 71 3.27 4.82 2.73
C GLY A 71 3.92 3.62 3.44
N GLN A 72 3.42 2.40 3.22
CA GLN A 72 4.02 1.16 3.73
C GLN A 72 5.08 0.61 2.77
N THR A 73 5.89 -0.32 3.25
CA THR A 73 6.96 -0.97 2.49
C THR A 73 6.44 -2.22 1.80
N LEU A 74 6.70 -2.34 0.50
CA LEU A 74 6.44 -3.50 -0.33
C LEU A 74 7.73 -4.26 -0.62
N ALA A 75 7.71 -5.58 -0.44
CA ALA A 75 8.77 -6.47 -0.88
C ALA A 75 8.73 -6.63 -2.41
N VAL A 76 9.85 -6.39 -3.07
CA VAL A 76 10.05 -6.63 -4.50
C VAL A 76 11.17 -7.63 -4.70
N ILE A 77 10.86 -8.73 -5.37
CA ILE A 77 11.74 -9.85 -5.60
C ILE A 77 12.46 -9.64 -6.92
N LEU A 78 13.78 -9.60 -6.88
CA LEU A 78 14.57 -9.66 -8.11
C LEU A 78 15.07 -11.09 -8.30
N TYR A 79 14.28 -11.89 -9.02
CA TYR A 79 14.71 -13.21 -9.46
C TYR A 79 15.83 -13.09 -10.49
N ILE A 80 16.95 -13.77 -10.23
CA ILE A 80 18.13 -13.81 -11.10
C ILE A 80 18.26 -15.20 -11.71
N ASP A 81 18.44 -16.21 -10.86
CA ASP A 81 18.50 -17.64 -11.18
C ASP A 81 18.21 -18.47 -9.91
N GLY A 82 18.34 -19.80 -10.01
CA GLY A 82 18.13 -20.74 -8.89
C GLY A 82 19.36 -21.06 -8.04
N TYR A 83 20.50 -20.40 -8.28
CA TYR A 83 21.77 -20.65 -7.57
C TYR A 83 22.28 -19.42 -6.81
N THR A 84 21.66 -18.27 -7.04
CA THR A 84 21.97 -17.00 -6.39
C THR A 84 20.94 -16.74 -5.31
N GLN A 85 21.40 -16.28 -4.13
CA GLN A 85 20.51 -15.80 -3.09
C GLN A 85 19.64 -14.68 -3.67
N ILE A 86 18.32 -14.85 -3.60
CA ILE A 86 17.36 -13.92 -4.19
C ILE A 86 17.33 -12.62 -3.37
N PRO A 87 17.67 -11.46 -3.96
CA PRO A 87 17.55 -10.19 -3.25
C PRO A 87 16.09 -9.75 -3.15
N ILE A 88 15.72 -9.27 -1.96
CA ILE A 88 14.47 -8.55 -1.68
C ILE A 88 14.79 -7.06 -1.63
N ILE A 89 14.08 -6.29 -2.44
CA ILE A 89 14.19 -4.83 -2.52
C ILE A 89 12.98 -4.24 -1.80
N GLU A 90 13.24 -3.36 -0.84
CA GLU A 90 12.20 -2.60 -0.14
C GLU A 90 11.77 -1.40 -0.98
N VAL A 91 10.50 -1.35 -1.34
CA VAL A 91 9.92 -0.24 -2.11
C VAL A 91 8.77 0.38 -1.33
N THR A 92 8.86 1.66 -1.01
CA THR A 92 7.75 2.37 -0.37
C THR A 92 6.60 2.55 -1.36
N VAL A 93 5.41 2.09 -0.99
CA VAL A 93 4.19 2.31 -1.76
C VAL A 93 3.91 3.82 -1.78
N PRO A 94 3.81 4.45 -2.96
CA PRO A 94 3.66 5.90 -3.05
C PRO A 94 2.36 6.35 -2.37
N VAL A 95 2.47 7.38 -1.51
CA VAL A 95 1.29 8.05 -0.99
C VAL A 95 0.64 8.79 -2.16
N GLN A 96 -0.51 8.30 -2.63
CA GLN A 96 -1.32 9.08 -3.54
C GLN A 96 -1.82 10.31 -2.77
N ASN A 97 -1.24 11.47 -3.05
CA ASN A 97 -1.89 12.73 -2.76
C ASN A 97 -3.15 12.79 -3.64
N VAL A 98 -4.26 12.23 -3.16
CA VAL A 98 -5.58 12.64 -3.62
C VAL A 98 -5.71 14.09 -3.23
N VAL A 99 -5.25 15.00 -4.11
CA VAL A 99 -5.80 16.35 -4.14
C VAL A 99 -7.30 16.13 -4.24
N PRO A 100 -8.10 16.50 -3.23
CA PRO A 100 -9.53 16.34 -3.38
C PRO A 100 -9.90 17.19 -4.59
N GLN A 101 -10.34 16.55 -5.68
CA GLN A 101 -11.08 17.26 -6.72
C GLN A 101 -12.42 17.62 -6.09
N TYR A 102 -12.42 18.57 -5.15
CA TYR A 102 -13.64 19.28 -4.87
C TYR A 102 -13.97 19.98 -6.19
N PRO A 103 -15.13 19.71 -6.79
CA PRO A 103 -15.56 20.43 -7.96
C PRO A 103 -16.02 21.83 -7.54
N LEU A 104 -15.21 22.57 -6.76
CA LEU A 104 -15.49 23.95 -6.37
C LEU A 104 -15.79 24.78 -7.61
N GLY A 105 -15.07 24.55 -8.71
CA GLY A 105 -15.36 25.16 -10.00
C GLY A 105 -16.78 24.85 -10.51
N THR A 106 -17.20 23.59 -10.51
CA THR A 106 -18.54 23.18 -10.97
C THR A 106 -19.65 23.63 -10.02
N ALA A 107 -19.42 23.56 -8.71
CA ALA A 107 -20.36 24.00 -7.68
C ALA A 107 -20.54 25.53 -7.72
N LEU A 108 -19.45 26.30 -7.78
CA LEU A 108 -19.51 27.76 -7.93
C LEU A 108 -20.13 28.15 -9.28
N GLY A 109 -19.82 27.41 -10.36
CA GLY A 109 -20.44 27.60 -11.68
C GLY A 109 -21.95 27.40 -11.66
N LEU A 110 -22.44 26.33 -11.03
CA LEU A 110 -23.87 26.05 -10.86
C LEU A 110 -24.56 27.12 -9.99
N ILE A 111 -23.95 27.51 -8.87
CA ILE A 111 -24.49 28.56 -7.99
C ILE A 111 -24.60 29.89 -8.74
N ALA A 112 -23.55 30.28 -9.46
CA ALA A 112 -23.55 31.50 -10.27
C ALA A 112 -24.60 31.44 -11.38
N PHE A 113 -24.74 30.30 -12.06
CA PHE A 113 -25.75 30.11 -13.11
C PHE A 113 -27.18 30.20 -12.57
N VAL A 114 -27.48 29.53 -11.45
CA VAL A 114 -28.81 29.58 -10.81
C VAL A 114 -29.12 30.97 -10.29
N ALA A 115 -28.14 31.66 -9.67
CA ALA A 115 -28.31 33.04 -9.22
C ALA A 115 -28.60 33.99 -10.39
N ALA A 116 -27.87 33.88 -11.50
CA ALA A 116 -28.10 34.67 -12.70
C ALA A 116 -29.50 34.42 -13.30
N PHE A 117 -29.93 33.15 -13.36
CA PHE A 117 -31.26 32.78 -13.86
C PHE A 117 -32.39 33.30 -12.96
N GLY A 118 -32.21 33.24 -11.64
CA GLY A 118 -33.14 33.80 -10.66
C GLY A 118 -33.29 35.32 -10.80
N ILE A 119 -32.16 36.03 -10.92
CA ILE A 119 -32.15 37.49 -11.14
C ILE A 119 -32.82 37.85 -12.48
N PHE A 120 -32.55 37.09 -13.55
CA PHE A 120 -33.17 37.31 -14.86
C PHE A 120 -34.69 37.12 -14.82
N LYS A 121 -35.19 36.04 -14.20
CA LYS A 121 -36.64 35.81 -14.03
C LYS A 121 -37.29 36.89 -13.16
N TYR A 122 -36.63 37.30 -12.07
CA TYR A 122 -37.15 38.33 -11.18
C TYR A 122 -37.27 39.68 -11.89
N LYS A 123 -36.23 40.11 -12.62
CA LYS A 123 -36.27 41.34 -13.41
C LYS A 123 -37.29 41.26 -14.56
N GLY A 124 -37.41 40.11 -15.24
CA GLY A 124 -38.40 39.92 -16.31
C GLY A 124 -39.86 40.04 -15.85
N LYS A 125 -40.15 39.73 -14.57
CA LYS A 125 -41.48 39.93 -13.96
C LYS A 125 -41.77 41.38 -13.54
N ILE A 126 -40.75 42.19 -13.29
CA ILE A 126 -40.93 43.60 -12.88
C ILE A 126 -41.20 44.50 -14.09
N PHE A 127 -40.80 44.09 -15.29
CA PHE A 127 -40.92 44.89 -16.53
C PHE A 127 -42.09 44.51 -17.44
N HIS A 128 -42.99 43.61 -17.02
CA HIS A 128 -44.23 43.32 -17.73
C HIS A 128 -45.42 43.43 -16.75
N PRO A 129 -46.17 44.56 -16.77
CA PRO A 129 -47.49 44.65 -16.14
C PRO A 129 -48.56 43.82 -16.89
#